data_AF-A0A2A5G6M0-F1
#
_entry.id   AF-A0A2A5G6M0-F1
#
_cell.length_a   1.000
_cell.length_b   1.000
_cell.length_c   1.000
_cell.angle_alpha   90.00
_cell.angle_beta   90.00
_cell.angle_gamma   90.00
#
_symmetry.space_group_name_H-M   'P 1'
#
loop_
_entity.id
_entity.type
_entity.pdbx_description
1 polymer ?
#
loop_
_entity_poly.entity_id
_entity_poly.type
_entity_poly.pdbx_seq_one_letter_code
_entity_poly.pdbx_strand_id
1 'polypeptide(L)'
;MAMRLIVFLIIACVAGIGAANADNSSFQRSCSNVNLHLEEFNVWIQAECKNGNGGINRTEIALPGMHNSNGNLSHDRNPSSSFQRSCRDAWLEWENGWVKLVAICGDGRGGERQSSIYVDDIHNRNGFLVYGW
;
A
#
# COMPACT_ATOMS: atom_id res chain seq x y z
N MET A 1 -44.76 44.64 22.38
CA MET A 1 -44.23 43.26 22.28
C MET A 1 -44.93 42.57 21.12
N ALA A 2 -44.22 42.18 20.07
CA ALA A 2 -44.67 41.18 19.10
C ALA A 2 -43.45 40.62 18.34
N MET A 3 -43.38 39.29 18.32
CA MET A 3 -42.24 38.41 18.08
C MET A 3 -41.91 38.31 16.58
N ARG A 4 -40.64 38.53 16.20
CA ARG A 4 -40.14 38.25 14.83
C ARG A 4 -39.76 36.79 14.73
N LEU A 5 -40.50 36.03 13.92
CA LEU A 5 -40.22 34.63 13.61
C LEU A 5 -39.13 34.58 12.53
N ILE A 6 -37.89 34.27 12.91
CA ILE A 6 -36.80 34.02 11.96
C ILE A 6 -36.77 32.51 11.72
N VAL A 7 -37.21 32.10 10.52
CA VAL A 7 -37.12 30.72 10.05
C VAL A 7 -35.70 30.48 9.56
N PHE A 8 -34.89 29.75 10.33
CA PHE A 8 -33.57 29.28 9.90
C PHE A 8 -33.75 28.03 9.03
N LEU A 9 -33.49 28.17 7.73
CA LEU A 9 -33.45 27.07 6.77
C LEU A 9 -32.12 26.33 6.96
N ILE A 10 -32.14 25.19 7.64
CA ILE A 10 -30.95 24.33 7.82
C ILE A 10 -30.73 23.58 6.50
N ILE A 11 -29.73 24.01 5.73
CA ILE A 11 -29.21 23.26 4.58
C ILE A 11 -28.33 22.14 5.13
N ALA A 12 -28.83 20.91 5.13
CA ALA A 12 -28.04 19.73 5.42
C ALA A 12 -27.23 19.33 4.17
N CYS A 13 -25.96 19.75 4.10
CA CYS A 13 -24.99 19.19 3.16
C CYS A 13 -24.67 17.75 3.61
N VAL A 14 -25.30 16.77 2.97
CA VAL A 14 -24.91 15.37 3.09
C VAL A 14 -23.61 15.19 2.30
N ALA A 15 -22.47 15.38 2.95
CA ALA A 15 -21.19 15.00 2.40
C ALA A 15 -21.14 13.47 2.34
N GLY A 16 -21.31 12.92 1.13
CA GLY A 16 -21.07 11.51 0.86
C GLY A 16 -19.64 11.16 1.23
N ILE A 17 -19.47 10.31 2.24
CA ILE A 17 -18.21 9.66 2.57
C ILE A 17 -17.92 8.66 1.44
N GLY A 18 -17.26 9.13 0.39
CA GLY A 18 -16.68 8.24 -0.61
C GLY A 18 -15.58 7.44 0.06
N ALA A 19 -15.72 6.12 0.16
CA ALA A 19 -14.61 5.26 0.49
C ALA A 19 -13.59 5.39 -0.65
N ALA A 20 -12.42 5.98 -0.35
CA ALA A 20 -11.29 5.91 -1.24
C ALA A 20 -10.89 4.43 -1.35
N ASN A 21 -11.16 3.82 -2.49
CA ASN A 21 -10.65 2.49 -2.79
C ASN A 21 -9.25 2.71 -3.38
N ALA A 22 -8.24 2.06 -2.81
CA ALA A 22 -6.92 2.02 -3.39
C ALA A 22 -7.00 1.27 -4.72
N ASP A 23 -6.44 1.84 -5.79
CA ASP A 23 -6.34 1.16 -7.07
C ASP A 23 -5.24 0.09 -7.03
N ASN A 24 -5.31 -0.93 -7.88
CA ASN A 24 -4.22 -1.89 -7.98
C ASN A 24 -2.93 -1.23 -8.50
N SER A 25 -1.78 -1.66 -7.96
CA SER A 25 -0.47 -1.22 -8.44
C SER A 25 -0.25 -1.54 -9.93
N SER A 26 0.40 -0.61 -10.63
CA SER A 26 0.67 -0.70 -12.07
C SER A 26 2.13 -0.48 -12.46
N PHE A 27 3.01 -0.17 -11.51
CA PHE A 27 4.44 0.07 -11.77
C PHE A 27 5.13 -1.10 -12.50
N GLN A 28 4.72 -2.34 -12.20
CA GLN A 28 5.25 -3.56 -12.81
C GLN A 28 5.10 -3.62 -14.33
N ARG A 29 4.22 -2.79 -14.92
CA ARG A 29 4.07 -2.68 -16.38
C ARG A 29 5.22 -1.93 -17.07
N SER A 30 5.95 -1.10 -16.33
CA SER A 30 6.95 -0.19 -16.89
C SER A 30 8.25 -0.09 -16.10
N CYS A 31 8.35 -0.83 -14.99
CA CYS A 31 9.57 -0.98 -14.21
C CYS A 31 10.12 -2.40 -14.34
N SER A 32 11.42 -2.53 -14.15
CA SER A 32 12.19 -3.78 -14.13
C SER A 32 13.09 -3.82 -12.88
N ASN A 33 13.78 -4.94 -12.66
CA ASN A 33 14.70 -5.13 -11.53
C ASN A 33 14.05 -4.77 -10.18
N VAL A 34 12.80 -5.21 -10.01
CA VAL A 34 11.99 -4.98 -8.82
C VAL A 34 12.49 -5.88 -7.69
N ASN A 35 12.92 -5.25 -6.60
CA ASN A 35 13.45 -5.93 -5.42
C ASN A 35 12.74 -5.44 -4.16
N LEU A 36 12.38 -6.38 -3.29
CA LEU A 36 11.86 -6.10 -1.95
C LEU A 36 13.04 -6.03 -0.96
N HIS A 37 13.07 -4.98 -0.16
CA HIS A 37 14.04 -4.79 0.90
C HIS A 37 13.35 -4.74 2.25
N LEU A 38 13.98 -5.37 3.25
CA LEU A 38 13.43 -5.58 4.58
C LEU A 38 14.47 -5.18 5.62
N GLU A 39 14.11 -4.21 6.45
CA GLU A 39 14.80 -3.85 7.69
C GLU A 39 13.84 -3.96 8.87
N GLU A 40 14.34 -3.76 10.10
CA GLU A 40 13.57 -4.01 11.33
C GLU A 40 12.24 -3.23 11.40
N PHE A 41 12.18 -2.02 10.82
CA PHE A 41 10.96 -1.17 10.79
C PHE A 41 10.67 -0.55 9.41
N ASN A 42 11.55 -0.78 8.44
CA ASN A 42 11.42 -0.22 7.09
C ASN A 42 11.34 -1.35 6.08
N VAL A 43 10.32 -1.29 5.24
CA VAL A 43 10.16 -2.21 4.12
C VAL A 43 9.94 -1.34 2.90
N TRP A 44 10.65 -1.62 1.82
CA TRP A 44 10.52 -0.83 0.59
C TRP A 44 10.74 -1.66 -0.66
N ILE A 45 10.16 -1.18 -1.75
CA ILE A 45 10.42 -1.70 -3.08
C ILE A 45 11.45 -0.79 -3.72
N GLN A 46 12.47 -1.37 -4.33
CA GLN A 46 13.36 -0.69 -5.25
C GLN A 46 13.13 -1.22 -6.66
N ALA A 47 13.04 -0.35 -7.65
CA ALA A 47 12.90 -0.74 -9.05
C ALA A 47 13.62 0.23 -10.00
N GLU A 48 13.80 -0.21 -11.22
CA GLU A 48 14.26 0.59 -12.35
C GLU A 48 13.08 0.90 -13.27
N CYS A 49 12.64 2.15 -13.31
CA CYS A 49 11.41 2.56 -13.97
C CYS A 49 11.68 3.40 -15.23
N LYS A 50 10.96 3.09 -16.31
CA LYS A 50 11.03 3.87 -17.55
C LYS A 50 10.47 5.27 -17.35
N ASN A 51 11.19 6.28 -17.83
CA ASN A 51 10.73 7.66 -17.88
C ASN A 51 10.17 8.02 -19.27
N GLY A 52 9.47 9.15 -19.37
CA GLY A 52 8.82 9.61 -20.61
C GLY A 52 9.79 9.99 -21.75
N ASN A 53 11.08 10.14 -21.42
CA ASN A 53 12.13 10.46 -22.37
C ASN A 53 12.86 9.19 -22.88
N GLY A 54 12.39 8.00 -22.51
CA GLY A 54 12.99 6.72 -22.88
C GLY A 54 14.18 6.28 -22.02
N GLY A 55 14.53 7.05 -20.98
CA GLY A 55 15.54 6.68 -19.99
C GLY A 55 14.99 5.78 -18.88
N ILE A 56 15.90 5.32 -18.01
CA ILE A 56 15.61 4.50 -16.83
C ILE A 56 16.05 5.26 -15.59
N ASN A 57 15.17 5.31 -14.60
CA ASN A 57 15.46 5.86 -13.29
C ASN A 57 15.40 4.74 -12.24
N ARG A 58 16.43 4.64 -11.39
CA ARG A 58 16.37 3.80 -10.20
C ARG A 58 15.62 4.57 -9.11
N THR A 59 14.57 3.97 -8.56
CA THR A 59 13.64 4.61 -7.64
C THR A 59 13.20 3.61 -6.57
N GLU A 60 12.76 4.12 -5.43
CA GLU A 60 12.32 3.34 -4.29
C GLU A 60 11.05 3.92 -3.67
N ILE A 61 10.27 3.05 -3.03
CA ILE A 61 9.06 3.44 -2.32
C ILE A 61 8.86 2.56 -1.09
N ALA A 62 8.58 3.19 0.04
CA ALA A 62 8.28 2.49 1.29
C ALA A 62 6.92 1.78 1.20
N LEU A 63 6.83 0.61 1.82
CA LEU A 63 5.60 -0.14 2.08
C LEU A 63 5.29 -0.05 3.59
N PRO A 64 4.59 1.00 4.05
CA PRO A 64 4.26 1.17 5.47
C PRO A 64 3.08 0.26 5.88
N GLY A 65 2.81 0.17 7.19
CA GLY A 65 1.58 -0.42 7.73
C GLY A 65 1.46 -1.94 7.64
N MET A 66 2.42 -2.64 7.05
CA MET A 66 2.36 -4.10 6.88
C MET A 66 2.71 -4.80 8.19
N HIS A 67 1.79 -5.61 8.71
CA HIS A 67 1.98 -6.32 9.97
C HIS A 67 1.43 -7.75 9.88
N ASN A 68 1.88 -8.61 10.79
CA ASN A 68 1.39 -9.97 10.95
C ASN A 68 0.32 -10.01 12.04
N SER A 69 -0.87 -10.49 11.70
CA SER A 69 -1.99 -10.72 12.61
C SER A 69 -2.29 -12.21 12.69
N ASN A 70 -1.67 -12.89 13.66
CA ASN A 70 -1.85 -14.33 13.94
C ASN A 70 -1.66 -15.23 12.71
N GLY A 71 -0.60 -14.99 11.94
CA GLY A 71 -0.25 -15.76 10.75
C GLY A 71 -0.83 -15.20 9.46
N ASN A 72 -1.57 -14.08 9.51
CA ASN A 72 -2.10 -13.39 8.35
C ASN A 72 -1.44 -12.03 8.17
N LEU A 73 -0.89 -11.76 6.99
CA LEU A 73 -0.48 -10.41 6.60
C LEU A 73 -1.68 -9.48 6.56
N SER A 74 -1.52 -8.30 7.14
CA SER A 74 -2.53 -7.25 7.18
C SER A 74 -1.86 -5.89 7.01
N HIS A 75 -2.67 -4.88 6.71
CA HIS A 75 -2.23 -3.52 6.48
C HIS A 75 -3.07 -2.56 7.32
N ASP A 76 -2.41 -1.63 8.00
CA ASP A 76 -3.05 -0.55 8.76
C ASP A 76 -2.44 0.82 8.36
N ARG A 77 -2.70 1.86 9.16
CA ARG A 77 -2.20 3.22 8.90
C ARG A 77 -0.89 3.53 9.64
N ASN A 78 -0.20 2.52 10.17
CA ASN A 78 1.06 2.72 10.87
C ASN A 78 2.13 3.18 9.87
N PRO A 79 2.93 4.23 10.19
CA PRO A 79 4.01 4.67 9.32
C PRO A 79 5.12 3.61 9.09
N SER A 80 5.19 2.57 9.93
CA SER A 80 6.19 1.51 9.84
C SER A 80 5.56 0.15 9.63
N SER A 81 6.33 -0.74 8.98
CA SER A 81 5.98 -2.15 8.81
C SER A 81 6.71 -3.01 9.85
N SER A 82 6.03 -4.03 10.35
CA SER A 82 6.56 -4.89 11.42
C SER A 82 6.36 -6.39 11.19
N PHE A 83 5.72 -6.80 10.08
CA PHE A 83 5.46 -8.22 9.79
C PHE A 83 6.75 -9.05 9.79
N GLN A 84 7.85 -8.49 9.28
CA GLN A 84 9.18 -9.10 9.18
C GLN A 84 9.79 -9.52 10.53
N ARG A 85 9.25 -9.07 11.66
CA ARG A 85 9.64 -9.53 13.00
C ARG A 85 9.13 -10.94 13.32
N SER A 86 8.12 -11.40 12.60
CA SER A 86 7.42 -12.66 12.86
C SER A 86 7.05 -13.43 11.59
N CYS A 87 7.45 -12.91 10.43
CA CYS A 87 7.37 -13.60 9.15
C CYS A 87 8.78 -13.73 8.57
N ARG A 88 9.01 -14.80 7.80
CA ARG A 88 10.24 -15.02 7.04
C ARG A 88 9.91 -15.27 5.58
N ASP A 89 10.97 -15.39 4.78
CA ASP A 89 10.90 -15.73 3.36
C ASP A 89 9.87 -14.83 2.67
N ALA A 90 10.05 -13.52 2.73
CA ALA A 90 9.11 -12.58 2.12
C ALA A 90 9.54 -12.24 0.69
N TRP A 91 8.61 -12.31 -0.25
CA TRP A 91 8.84 -11.98 -1.65
C TRP A 91 7.65 -11.25 -2.26
N LEU A 92 7.86 -10.65 -3.44
CA LEU A 92 6.79 -10.09 -4.23
C LEU A 92 6.39 -11.06 -5.33
N GLU A 93 5.08 -11.24 -5.49
CA GLU A 93 4.47 -11.95 -6.60
C GLU A 93 3.64 -10.96 -7.41
N TRP A 94 3.74 -10.96 -8.73
CA TRP A 94 3.01 -9.99 -9.55
C TRP A 94 2.65 -10.52 -10.93
N GLU A 95 1.60 -9.91 -11.50
CA GLU A 95 1.22 -10.00 -12.89
C GLU A 95 0.77 -8.62 -13.42
N ASN A 96 0.31 -8.57 -14.67
CA ASN A 96 -0.27 -7.38 -15.26
C ASN A 96 -1.59 -7.00 -14.56
N GLY A 97 -1.50 -6.12 -13.56
CA GLY A 97 -2.66 -5.57 -12.85
C GLY A 97 -2.79 -5.96 -11.39
N TRP A 98 -1.83 -6.68 -10.81
CA TRP A 98 -1.75 -6.86 -9.35
C TRP A 98 -0.33 -7.14 -8.89
N VAL A 99 -0.04 -6.78 -7.64
CA VAL A 99 1.20 -7.09 -6.93
C VAL A 99 0.82 -7.56 -5.53
N LYS A 100 1.43 -8.63 -5.05
CA LYS A 100 1.25 -9.16 -3.71
C LYS A 100 2.58 -9.25 -2.99
N LEU A 101 2.58 -8.88 -1.71
CA LEU A 101 3.59 -9.30 -0.76
C LEU A 101 3.17 -10.66 -0.22
N VAL A 102 4.05 -11.65 -0.34
CA VAL A 102 3.87 -13.00 0.19
C VAL A 102 4.94 -13.27 1.23
N ALA A 103 4.58 -13.92 2.33
CA ALA A 103 5.52 -14.33 3.37
C ALA A 103 5.01 -15.55 4.15
N ILE A 104 5.91 -16.23 4.87
CA ILE A 104 5.55 -17.27 5.83
C ILE A 104 5.53 -16.64 7.22
N CYS A 105 4.36 -16.56 7.84
CA CYS A 105 4.11 -15.82 9.08
C CYS A 105 3.76 -16.74 10.25
N GLY A 106 4.36 -16.48 11.41
CA GLY A 106 4.04 -17.16 12.65
C GLY A 106 2.63 -16.86 13.13
N ASP A 107 1.92 -17.87 13.61
CA ASP A 107 0.52 -17.76 14.06
C ASP A 107 0.37 -17.40 15.54
N GLY A 108 1.48 -17.19 16.25
CA GLY A 108 1.53 -16.89 17.69
C GLY A 108 1.28 -18.09 18.60
N ARG A 109 1.12 -19.30 18.04
CA ARG A 109 0.87 -20.56 18.77
C ARG A 109 1.97 -21.61 18.51
N GLY A 110 3.09 -21.19 17.92
CA GLY A 110 4.19 -22.06 17.52
C GLY A 110 4.04 -22.66 16.12
N GLY A 111 2.95 -22.34 15.40
CA GLY A 111 2.74 -22.71 14.01
C GLY A 111 3.02 -21.56 13.05
N GLU A 112 2.97 -21.85 11.76
CA GLU A 112 3.25 -20.89 10.69
C GLU A 112 2.30 -21.09 9.51
N ARG A 113 2.08 -20.00 8.77
CA ARG A 113 1.17 -19.97 7.62
C ARG A 113 1.77 -19.12 6.52
N GLN A 114 1.68 -19.60 5.29
CA GLN A 114 1.90 -18.73 4.14
C GLN A 114 0.72 -17.78 4.03
N SER A 115 1.00 -16.48 3.98
CA SER A 115 0.01 -15.43 3.82
C SER A 115 0.44 -14.49 2.70
N SER A 116 -0.55 -13.82 2.10
CA SER A 116 -0.31 -12.76 1.11
C SER A 116 -1.20 -11.56 1.37
N ILE A 117 -0.75 -10.38 0.93
CA ILE A 117 -1.52 -9.15 0.92
C ILE A 117 -1.23 -8.37 -0.36
N TYR A 118 -2.22 -7.66 -0.89
CA TYR A 118 -2.02 -6.79 -2.04
C TYR A 118 -1.14 -5.58 -1.67
N VAL A 119 -0.25 -5.23 -2.59
CA VAL A 119 0.49 -3.98 -2.57
C VAL A 119 -0.16 -3.08 -3.59
N ASP A 120 -1.01 -2.18 -3.12
CA ASP A 120 -1.89 -1.36 -3.95
C ASP A 120 -1.37 0.07 -4.09
N ASP A 121 -1.92 0.76 -5.09
CA ASP A 121 -1.79 2.19 -5.36
C ASP A 121 -0.38 2.66 -5.71
N ILE A 122 0.54 1.75 -6.12
CA ILE A 122 1.89 2.10 -6.54
C ILE A 122 1.99 2.16 -8.06
N HIS A 123 2.45 3.32 -8.55
CA HIS A 123 2.52 3.63 -9.97
C HIS A 123 3.90 4.18 -10.36
N ASN A 124 4.28 3.98 -11.62
CA ASN A 124 5.42 4.69 -12.20
C ASN A 124 4.96 6.00 -12.82
N ARG A 125 5.41 7.12 -12.25
CA ARG A 125 5.20 8.47 -12.80
C ARG A 125 6.53 9.03 -13.30
N ASN A 126 6.72 8.99 -14.62
CA ASN A 126 7.91 9.53 -15.30
C ASN A 126 9.24 9.00 -14.72
N GLY A 127 9.31 7.70 -14.41
CA GLY A 127 10.49 7.04 -13.85
C GLY A 127 10.54 7.01 -12.32
N PHE A 128 9.50 7.44 -11.61
CA PHE A 128 9.47 7.45 -10.15
C PHE A 128 8.30 6.63 -9.61
N LEU A 129 8.56 5.77 -8.63
CA LEU A 129 7.50 5.08 -7.90
C LEU A 129 6.78 6.08 -6.99
N VAL A 130 5.46 6.12 -7.09
CA VAL A 130 4.60 7.01 -6.30
C VAL A 130 3.34 6.29 -5.86
N TYR A 131 2.78 6.71 -4.72
CA TYR A 131 1.41 6.37 -4.36
C TYR A 131 0.43 7.24 -5.14
N GLY A 132 -0.64 6.65 -5.67
CA GLY A 132 -1.73 7.34 -6.35
C GLY A 132 -1.41 7.86 -7.77
N TRP A 133 -2.47 8.32 -8.44
CA TRP A 133 -2.45 8.90 -9.78
C TRP A 133 -2.19 10.40 -9.83
#